data_AF-D8SLU2-F1
#
_entry.id   AF-D8SLU2-F1
#
_cell.length_a   1.000
_cell.length_b   1.000
_cell.length_c   1.000
_cell.angle_alpha   90.00
_cell.angle_beta   90.00
_cell.angle_gamma   90.00
#
_symmetry.space_group_name_H-M   'P 1'
#
loop_
_entity.id
_entity.type
_entity.pdbx_description
1 polymer ?
#
loop_
_entity_poly.entity_id
_entity_poly.type
_entity_poly.pdbx_seq_one_letter_code
_entity_poly.pdbx_strand_id
1 'polypeptide(L)'
;MRYNKLGNSELIVSKVTLGNMTWGVQNSEADAHEQLSYAFKNGINILDTAEMRQGRTDRYVGKKPITQVYLFLLCLFTFAACWFLQVRYIGVSNETSFGVMGFTDAAEKLGLPKIVSIQNSYSLLVCCRFEGTNY
;
A
#
# COMPACT_ATOMS: atom_id res chain seq x y z
N MET A 1 15.12 7.34 12.55
CA MET A 1 14.22 7.41 11.38
C MET A 1 13.94 8.87 11.01
N ARG A 2 13.72 9.20 9.73
CA ARG A 2 13.20 10.51 9.30
C ARG A 2 11.73 10.38 8.93
N TYR A 3 10.93 11.41 9.20
CA TYR A 3 9.48 11.43 8.94
C TYR A 3 9.08 12.64 8.09
N ASN A 4 8.02 12.49 7.31
CA ASN A 4 7.46 13.53 6.44
C ASN A 4 5.93 13.54 6.51
N LYS A 5 5.32 14.70 6.23
CA LYS A 5 3.88 14.80 5.99
C LYS A 5 3.52 14.11 4.66
N LEU A 6 2.45 13.31 4.64
CA LEU A 6 1.99 12.62 3.43
C LEU A 6 1.00 13.51 2.66
N GLY A 7 1.48 14.13 1.57
CA GLY A 7 0.67 15.01 0.74
C GLY A 7 0.05 16.16 1.54
N ASN A 8 -1.26 16.39 1.35
CA ASN A 8 -2.04 17.38 2.08
C ASN A 8 -2.75 16.82 3.33
N SER A 9 -2.46 15.57 3.72
CA SER A 9 -3.05 14.94 4.91
C SER A 9 -2.29 15.27 6.18
N GLU A 10 -2.89 15.08 7.36
CA GLU A 10 -2.21 15.25 8.65
C GLU A 10 -1.33 14.04 9.05
N LEU A 11 -1.14 13.07 8.14
CA LEU A 11 -0.32 11.89 8.40
C LEU A 11 1.17 12.23 8.38
N ILE A 12 1.87 11.82 9.43
CA ILE A 12 3.34 11.86 9.53
C ILE A 12 3.89 10.45 9.38
N VAL A 13 4.52 10.17 8.24
CA VAL A 13 4.98 8.81 7.87
C VAL A 13 6.50 8.75 7.77
N SER A 14 7.09 7.59 8.08
CA SER A 14 8.52 7.35 7.91
C SER A 14 8.89 7.47 6.44
N LYS A 15 10.11 7.97 6.15
CA LYS A 15 10.61 8.08 4.77
C LYS A 15 10.74 6.74 4.03
N VAL A 16 10.77 5.64 4.78
CA VAL A 16 10.79 4.28 4.26
C VAL A 16 9.51 3.59 4.70
N THR A 17 8.87 2.89 3.76
CA THR A 17 7.68 2.07 3.99
C THR A 17 8.06 0.60 3.92
N LEU A 18 7.49 -0.22 4.81
CA LEU A 18 7.62 -1.67 4.70
C LEU A 18 6.59 -2.18 3.69
N GLY A 19 7.04 -2.81 2.62
CA GLY A 19 6.17 -3.57 1.70
C GLY A 19 6.17 -5.05 2.07
N ASN A 20 5.06 -5.74 1.78
CA ASN A 20 4.86 -7.15 2.16
C ASN A 20 4.40 -8.03 0.99
N MET A 21 4.72 -7.65 -0.25
CA MET A 21 4.27 -8.39 -1.44
C MET A 21 4.75 -9.85 -1.49
N THR A 22 5.86 -10.16 -0.80
CA THR A 22 6.51 -11.46 -0.76
C THR A 22 5.99 -12.38 0.36
N TRP A 23 5.22 -11.82 1.32
CA TRP A 23 4.73 -12.56 2.48
C TRP A 23 3.64 -13.57 2.08
N GLY A 24 3.77 -14.80 2.56
CA GLY A 24 2.85 -15.91 2.22
C GLY A 24 3.19 -16.64 0.93
N VAL A 25 4.17 -16.16 0.16
CA VAL A 25 4.66 -16.83 -1.08
C VAL A 25 6.15 -17.16 -0.96
N GLN A 26 6.98 -16.15 -0.78
CA GLN A 26 8.44 -16.30 -0.66
C GLN A 26 8.89 -16.26 0.80
N ASN A 27 8.14 -15.59 1.67
CA ASN A 27 8.40 -15.49 3.10
C ASN A 27 7.32 -16.21 3.90
N SER A 28 7.74 -16.92 4.95
CA SER A 28 6.85 -17.52 5.94
C SER A 28 6.24 -16.45 6.85
N GLU A 29 5.24 -16.84 7.65
CA GLU A 29 4.66 -15.97 8.69
C GLU A 29 5.70 -15.54 9.74
N ALA A 30 6.61 -16.44 10.13
CA ALA A 30 7.68 -16.11 11.07
C ALA A 30 8.62 -15.05 10.49
N ASP A 31 9.00 -15.18 9.22
CA ASP A 31 9.83 -14.18 8.53
C ASP A 31 9.10 -12.82 8.46
N ALA A 32 7.80 -12.83 8.19
CA ALA A 32 6.99 -11.61 8.16
C ALA A 32 6.96 -10.91 9.53
N HIS A 33 6.79 -11.67 10.63
CA HIS A 33 6.83 -11.12 11.99
C HIS A 33 8.20 -10.55 12.35
N GLU A 34 9.28 -11.22 11.96
CA GLU A 34 10.63 -10.72 12.20
C GLU A 34 10.88 -9.42 11.42
N GLN A 35 10.51 -9.37 10.14
CA GLN A 35 10.62 -8.17 9.30
C GLN A 35 9.80 -7.00 9.88
N LEU A 36 8.56 -7.26 10.31
CA LEU A 36 7.70 -6.24 10.92
C LEU A 36 8.28 -5.72 12.24
N SER A 37 8.75 -6.63 13.11
CA SER A 37 9.37 -6.28 14.39
C SER A 37 10.62 -5.44 14.19
N TYR A 38 11.48 -5.83 13.23
CA TYR A 38 12.68 -5.10 12.88
C TYR A 38 12.35 -3.70 12.33
N ALA A 39 11.37 -3.59 11.44
CA ALA A 39 10.93 -2.31 10.88
C ALA A 39 10.43 -1.35 11.96
N PHE A 40 9.55 -1.84 12.85
CA PHE A 40 9.01 -1.05 13.96
C PHE A 40 10.11 -0.60 14.93
N LYS A 41 11.03 -1.50 15.31
CA LYS A 41 12.18 -1.18 16.17
C LYS A 41 13.07 -0.08 15.58
N ASN A 42 13.14 0.03 14.25
CA ASN A 42 13.88 1.07 13.54
C ASN A 42 13.06 2.34 13.25
N GLY A 43 11.81 2.41 13.72
CA GLY A 43 10.93 3.58 13.64
C GLY A 43 10.08 3.67 12.37
N ILE A 44 9.97 2.61 11.57
CA ILE A 44 9.01 2.56 10.45
C ILE A 44 7.59 2.52 11.02
N ASN A 45 6.72 3.41 10.54
CA ASN A 45 5.34 3.52 11.02
C ASN A 45 4.28 3.36 9.92
N ILE A 46 4.70 2.95 8.72
CA ILE A 46 3.81 2.72 7.57
C ILE A 46 4.11 1.36 6.94
N LEU A 47 3.04 0.61 6.69
CA LEU A 47 3.03 -0.70 6.07
C LEU A 47 2.15 -0.62 4.81
N ASP A 48 2.68 -1.09 3.69
CA ASP A 48 1.97 -1.20 2.44
C ASP A 48 1.38 -2.60 2.27
N THR A 49 0.10 -2.68 1.88
CA THR A 49 -0.64 -3.95 1.79
C THR A 49 -1.73 -3.90 0.71
N ALA A 50 -1.99 -5.02 0.05
CA ALA A 50 -3.03 -5.17 -0.97
C ALA A 50 -3.81 -6.48 -0.77
N GLU A 51 -5.08 -6.51 -1.19
CA GLU A 51 -5.89 -7.74 -1.16
C GLU A 51 -5.38 -8.78 -2.18
N MET A 52 -4.94 -8.32 -3.36
CA MET A 52 -4.46 -9.15 -4.46
C MET A 52 -2.94 -8.97 -4.60
N ARG A 53 -2.18 -10.06 -4.47
CA ARG A 53 -0.73 -10.11 -4.69
C ARG A 53 -0.37 -11.29 -5.61
N GLN A 54 0.82 -11.25 -6.21
CA GLN A 54 1.30 -12.16 -7.28
C GLN A 54 0.72 -13.59 -7.25
N GLY A 55 -0.13 -13.90 -8.25
CA GLY A 55 -0.46 -15.28 -8.63
C GLY A 55 -1.93 -15.54 -8.96
N ARG A 56 -2.33 -15.31 -10.23
CA ARG A 56 -3.48 -15.91 -10.93
C ARG A 56 -4.76 -16.17 -10.12
N THR A 57 -5.74 -15.28 -10.27
CA THR A 57 -7.09 -15.41 -9.73
C THR A 57 -7.98 -16.51 -10.35
N ASP A 58 -7.50 -17.37 -11.26
CA ASP A 58 -8.41 -18.24 -12.04
C ASP A 58 -8.04 -19.72 -12.18
N ARG A 59 -7.14 -20.27 -11.38
CA ARG A 59 -6.99 -21.73 -11.28
C ARG A 59 -6.49 -22.06 -9.90
N TYR A 60 -7.39 -22.45 -9.01
CA TYR A 60 -7.25 -23.48 -7.97
C TYR A 60 -8.40 -23.32 -6.96
N VAL A 61 -9.60 -23.71 -7.40
CA VAL A 61 -10.59 -24.28 -6.48
C VAL A 61 -9.95 -25.54 -5.91
N GLY A 62 -9.32 -25.43 -4.75
CA GLY A 62 -8.79 -26.58 -4.02
C GLY A 62 -7.44 -26.33 -3.36
N LYS A 63 -7.50 -26.16 -2.04
CA LYS A 63 -6.42 -26.26 -1.04
C LYS A 63 -5.64 -24.98 -0.73
N LYS A 64 -6.26 -24.26 0.21
CA LYS A 64 -5.72 -23.28 1.20
C LYS A 64 -5.57 -21.82 0.74
N PRO A 65 -6.70 -21.09 0.60
CA PRO A 65 -6.73 -19.62 0.62
C PRO A 65 -6.57 -19.02 2.04
N ILE A 66 -6.32 -19.85 3.05
CA ILE A 66 -6.47 -19.48 4.46
C ILE A 66 -5.23 -18.76 5.00
N THR A 67 -4.01 -19.13 4.65
CA THR A 67 -2.82 -18.54 5.31
C THR A 67 -2.59 -17.07 4.96
N GLN A 68 -2.87 -16.67 3.71
CA GLN A 68 -2.64 -15.29 3.26
C GLN A 68 -3.74 -14.33 3.71
N VAL A 69 -4.99 -14.81 3.76
CA VAL A 69 -6.10 -14.11 4.41
C VAL A 69 -5.85 -14.01 5.91
N TYR A 70 -5.30 -15.04 6.55
CA TYR A 70 -4.92 -14.98 7.96
C TYR A 70 -3.78 -14.00 8.20
N LEU A 71 -2.75 -13.93 7.37
CA LEU A 71 -1.66 -12.96 7.55
C LEU A 71 -2.12 -11.52 7.32
N PHE A 72 -2.99 -11.30 6.33
CA PHE A 72 -3.67 -10.03 6.12
C PHE A 72 -4.57 -9.68 7.31
N LEU A 73 -5.36 -10.63 7.80
CA LEU A 73 -6.21 -10.49 8.97
C LEU A 73 -5.40 -10.37 10.26
N LEU A 74 -4.21 -10.93 10.38
CA LEU A 74 -3.36 -10.87 11.58
C LEU A 74 -2.63 -9.52 11.62
N CYS A 75 -2.15 -9.06 10.47
CA CYS A 75 -1.63 -7.71 10.31
C CYS A 75 -2.73 -6.68 10.57
N LEU A 76 -3.93 -6.91 10.00
CA LEU A 76 -5.14 -6.16 10.32
C LEU A 76 -5.58 -6.35 11.77
N PHE A 77 -5.46 -7.49 12.44
CA PHE A 77 -5.90 -7.67 13.83
C PHE A 77 -4.93 -6.96 14.77
N THR A 78 -3.63 -6.98 14.45
CA THR A 78 -2.61 -6.21 15.20
C THR A 78 -2.84 -4.71 15.02
N PHE A 79 -3.30 -4.25 13.84
CA PHE A 79 -3.60 -2.84 13.57
C PHE A 79 -5.03 -2.41 13.98
N ALA A 80 -6.02 -3.28 13.82
CA ALA A 80 -7.46 -3.04 14.02
C ALA A 80 -7.91 -3.35 15.45
N ALA A 81 -7.17 -4.15 16.22
CA ALA A 81 -7.26 -4.12 17.68
C ALA A 81 -6.97 -2.70 18.23
N CYS A 82 -6.37 -1.81 17.41
CA CYS A 82 -6.14 -0.42 17.75
C CYS A 82 -7.14 0.58 17.14
N TRP A 83 -7.93 0.26 16.10
CA TRP A 83 -8.85 1.26 15.50
C TRP A 83 -9.88 0.61 14.57
N PHE A 84 -11.18 0.86 14.81
CA PHE A 84 -12.26 0.48 13.89
C PHE A 84 -11.97 1.00 12.47
N LEU A 85 -11.99 0.07 11.50
CA LEU A 85 -11.69 0.28 10.08
C LEU A 85 -12.64 1.30 9.45
N GLN A 86 -12.16 2.54 9.34
CA GLN A 86 -12.68 3.56 8.43
C GLN A 86 -11.49 4.05 7.60
N VAL A 87 -11.61 4.03 6.27
CA VAL A 87 -10.63 4.65 5.38
C VAL A 87 -10.56 6.13 5.76
N ARG A 88 -9.40 6.59 6.24
CA ARG A 88 -9.17 7.99 6.66
C ARG A 88 -8.77 8.89 5.50
N TYR A 89 -8.01 8.33 4.57
CA TYR A 89 -7.48 9.01 3.40
C TYR A 89 -7.46 8.06 2.22
N ILE A 90 -7.60 8.60 1.02
CA ILE A 90 -7.59 7.85 -0.23
C ILE A 90 -6.33 8.23 -1.02
N GLY A 91 -5.71 7.25 -1.65
CA GLY A 91 -4.64 7.44 -2.62
C GLY A 91 -4.92 6.62 -3.87
N VAL A 92 -4.10 6.82 -4.90
CA VAL A 92 -4.16 6.05 -6.15
C VAL A 92 -2.85 5.29 -6.37
N SER A 93 -2.84 4.30 -7.24
CA SER A 93 -1.65 3.51 -7.58
C SER A 93 -1.67 3.22 -9.08
N ASN A 94 -0.48 3.18 -9.70
CA ASN A 94 -0.30 2.96 -11.15
C ASN A 94 -1.12 3.94 -12.02
N GLU A 95 -1.20 5.20 -11.60
CA GLU A 95 -2.01 6.21 -12.27
C GLU A 95 -1.14 7.24 -13.01
N THR A 96 -1.73 7.91 -13.99
CA THR A 96 -1.14 9.02 -14.74
C THR A 96 -1.34 10.35 -14.01
N SER A 97 -0.52 11.34 -14.33
CA SER A 97 -0.66 12.73 -13.86
C SER A 97 -2.01 13.28 -14.30
N PHE A 98 -2.45 12.96 -15.53
CA PHE A 98 -3.78 13.33 -16.01
C PHE A 98 -4.90 12.68 -15.17
N GLY A 99 -4.80 11.38 -14.87
CA GLY A 99 -5.76 10.67 -14.03
C GLY A 99 -5.83 11.27 -12.62
N VAL A 100 -4.68 11.54 -11.98
CA VAL A 100 -4.58 12.21 -10.68
C VAL A 100 -5.30 13.55 -10.66
N MET A 101 -5.11 14.36 -11.71
CA MET A 101 -5.81 15.63 -11.86
C MET A 101 -7.32 15.43 -12.03
N GLY A 102 -7.75 14.42 -12.79
CA GLY A 102 -9.15 14.03 -12.93
C GLY A 102 -9.80 13.69 -11.58
N PHE A 103 -9.14 12.88 -10.74
CA PHE A 103 -9.63 12.59 -9.37
C PHE A 103 -9.73 13.85 -8.52
N THR A 104 -8.74 14.75 -8.63
CA THR A 104 -8.71 16.00 -7.86
C THR A 104 -9.82 16.97 -8.27
N ASP A 105 -10.06 17.13 -9.57
CA ASP A 105 -11.11 17.96 -10.14
C ASP A 105 -12.51 17.40 -9.82
N ALA A 106 -12.71 16.09 -9.96
CA ALA A 106 -13.96 15.44 -9.59
C ALA A 106 -14.27 15.59 -8.09
N ALA A 107 -13.27 15.42 -7.23
CA ALA A 107 -13.44 15.61 -5.79
C ALA A 107 -13.86 17.06 -5.46
N GLU A 108 -13.26 18.05 -6.12
CA GLU A 108 -13.61 19.45 -5.93
C GLU A 108 -15.04 19.78 -6.38
N LYS A 109 -15.43 19.32 -7.58
CA LYS A 109 -16.80 19.52 -8.12
C LYS A 109 -17.87 18.87 -7.27
N LEU A 110 -17.56 17.73 -6.65
CA LEU A 110 -18.50 16.97 -5.83
C LEU A 110 -18.42 17.31 -4.33
N GLY A 111 -17.53 18.21 -3.92
CA GLY A 111 -17.31 18.54 -2.51
C GLY A 111 -16.77 17.36 -1.67
N LEU A 112 -16.03 16.44 -2.31
CA LEU A 112 -15.46 15.24 -1.69
C LEU A 112 -14.00 15.46 -1.27
N PRO A 113 -13.47 14.64 -0.34
CA PRO A 113 -12.04 14.66 0.01
C PRO A 113 -11.14 14.35 -1.20
N LYS A 114 -10.05 15.11 -1.34
CA LYS A 114 -9.02 14.89 -2.37
C LYS A 114 -8.12 13.71 -2.02
N ILE A 115 -7.56 13.06 -3.05
CA ILE A 115 -6.53 12.03 -2.87
C ILE A 115 -5.25 12.63 -2.29
N VAL A 116 -4.54 11.87 -1.45
CA VAL A 116 -3.40 12.38 -0.65
C VAL A 116 -2.04 11.84 -1.12
N SER A 117 -2.05 10.76 -1.89
CA SER A 117 -0.83 10.09 -2.36
C SER A 117 -1.04 9.32 -3.66
N ILE A 118 0.05 9.12 -4.37
CA ILE A 118 0.15 8.19 -5.51
C ILE A 118 1.27 7.18 -5.25
N GLN A 119 0.99 5.89 -5.47
CA GLN A 119 1.97 4.81 -5.40
C GLN A 119 2.34 4.34 -6.82
N ASN A 120 3.32 5.00 -7.42
CA ASN A 120 3.87 4.61 -8.72
C ASN A 120 5.27 4.03 -8.57
N SER A 121 5.65 3.19 -9.53
CA SER A 121 7.03 2.69 -9.64
C SER A 121 7.98 3.83 -9.96
N TYR A 122 9.04 3.98 -9.15
CA TYR A 122 10.09 4.97 -9.35
C TYR A 122 11.45 4.36 -9.04
N SER A 123 12.36 4.40 -10.02
CA SER A 123 13.75 3.93 -9.86
C SER A 123 14.64 4.54 -10.94
N LEU A 124 15.95 4.33 -10.86
CA LEU A 124 16.88 4.75 -11.91
C LEU A 124 16.60 4.11 -13.28
N LEU A 125 15.90 2.97 -13.31
CA LEU A 125 15.46 2.30 -14.55
C LEU A 125 14.09 2.79 -15.01
N VAL A 126 13.31 3.35 -14.09
CA VAL A 126 11.94 3.81 -14.28
C VAL A 126 11.88 5.27 -13.88
N CYS A 127 12.64 6.08 -14.63
CA CYS A 127 12.66 7.53 -14.51
C CYS A 127 12.28 8.14 -15.86
N CYS A 128 11.08 8.72 -15.93
CA CYS A 128 10.70 9.62 -17.02
C CYS A 128 10.64 8.99 -18.43
N ARG A 129 9.65 8.12 -18.66
CA ARG A 129 9.02 8.06 -19.98
C ARG A 129 7.79 8.97 -19.96
N PHE A 130 7.57 9.71 -21.04
CA PHE A 130 6.33 10.49 -21.20
C PHE A 130 5.14 9.55 -21.03
N GLU A 131 4.11 9.99 -20.31
CA GLU A 131 2.90 9.19 -20.10
C GLU A 131 2.32 8.79 -21.47
N GLY A 132 2.28 7.49 -21.77
CA GLY A 132 1.76 6.95 -23.03
C GLY A 132 2.78 6.44 -24.06
N THR A 133 4.09 6.40 -23.78
CA THR A 133 5.08 5.84 -24.75
C THR A 133 5.29 4.32 -24.65
N ASN A 134 4.36 3.60 -24.00
CA ASN A 134 4.38 2.13 -23.92
C ASN A 134 3.06 1.52 -24.46
N TYR A 135 2.60 2.00 -25.61
CA TYR A 135 1.72 1.24 -26.50
C TYR A 135 2.54 0.74 -27.69
#